data_AF-A0A5C3KE99-F1
#
_entry.id   AF-A0A5C3KE99-F1
#
_cell.length_a   1.000
_cell.length_b   1.000
_cell.length_c   1.000
_cell.angle_alpha   90.00
_cell.angle_beta   90.00
_cell.angle_gamma   90.00
#
_symmetry.space_group_name_H-M   'P 1'
#
loop_
_entity.id
_entity.type
_entity.pdbx_description
1 polymer ?
#
loop_
_entity_poly.entity_id
_entity_poly.type
_entity_poly.pdbx_seq_one_letter_code
_entity_poly.pdbx_strand_id
1 'polypeptide(L)'
;LLYSRPCVIPKTNHVVVGLPVARWSFPWTRDTLTELTPDILNRLKPAYAKAGVAAGVYEDPSERKQAEHARHVSKYIFPGQYGLSTPFQMYSVKKESFIYPDYLDRDGDIQRKGPCKTPKRLKDVLSLIDKLLWHHGKCGYKALRDLACPSKASSCVLWSIFV
;
A
#
# COMPACT_ATOMS: atom_id res chain seq x y z
N LEU A 1 -15.31 -6.73 -3.04
CA LEU A 1 -14.19 -7.60 -3.48
C LEU A 1 -14.51 -8.42 -4.74
N LEU A 2 -15.59 -8.12 -5.45
CA LEU A 2 -15.85 -8.70 -6.77
C LEU A 2 -15.29 -7.72 -7.81
N TYR A 3 -14.60 -8.20 -8.84
CA TYR A 3 -13.95 -7.45 -9.93
C TYR A 3 -12.54 -6.84 -9.69
N SER A 4 -11.68 -7.46 -8.87
CA SER A 4 -10.25 -7.09 -8.88
C SER A 4 -9.58 -7.61 -10.17
N ARG A 5 -9.35 -6.72 -11.15
CA ARG A 5 -8.54 -7.03 -12.32
C ARG A 5 -7.07 -7.25 -11.90
N PRO A 6 -6.40 -8.32 -12.35
CA PRO A 6 -4.98 -8.50 -12.08
C PRO A 6 -4.19 -7.32 -12.66
N CYS A 7 -3.38 -6.66 -11.83
CA CYS A 7 -2.53 -5.57 -12.28
C CYS A 7 -1.30 -6.17 -12.96
N VAL A 8 -1.26 -6.09 -14.30
CA VAL A 8 -0.10 -6.48 -15.10
C VAL A 8 0.82 -5.26 -15.19
N ILE A 9 2.09 -5.40 -14.82
CA ILE A 9 3.07 -4.32 -14.99
C ILE A 9 3.31 -4.16 -16.51
N PRO A 10 3.08 -2.97 -17.09
CA PRO A 10 3.32 -2.75 -18.51
C PRO A 10 4.77 -3.07 -18.86
N LYS A 11 4.98 -3.75 -20.00
CA LYS A 11 6.28 -4.24 -20.51
C LYS A 11 6.91 -5.42 -19.74
N THR A 12 6.16 -6.10 -18.87
CA THR A 12 6.59 -7.38 -18.29
C THR A 12 5.49 -8.44 -18.38
N ASN A 13 5.85 -9.69 -18.68
CA ASN A 13 4.93 -10.84 -18.57
C ASN A 13 4.68 -11.26 -17.11
N HIS A 14 4.90 -10.36 -16.15
CA HIS A 14 4.85 -10.66 -14.73
C HIS A 14 3.52 -10.19 -14.14
N VAL A 15 2.70 -11.15 -13.69
CA VAL A 15 1.52 -10.86 -12.88
C VAL A 15 1.98 -10.51 -11.48
N VAL A 16 1.67 -9.30 -11.01
CA VAL A 16 1.99 -8.93 -9.64
C VAL A 16 1.03 -9.63 -8.68
N VAL A 17 1.61 -10.23 -7.65
CA VAL A 17 0.89 -10.90 -6.57
C VAL A 17 1.15 -10.13 -5.28
N GLY A 18 0.08 -9.85 -4.52
CA GLY A 18 0.15 -9.13 -3.26
C GLY A 18 -0.73 -7.88 -3.24
N LEU A 19 -0.35 -6.89 -2.44
CA LEU A 19 -1.01 -5.58 -2.42
C LEU A 19 -1.03 -5.01 -3.84
N PRO A 20 -2.15 -4.40 -4.27
CA PRO A 20 -2.26 -3.85 -5.61
C PRO A 20 -1.09 -2.89 -5.88
N VAL A 21 -0.40 -3.13 -7.00
CA VAL A 21 0.73 -2.29 -7.46
C VAL A 21 0.30 -0.85 -7.55
N ALA A 22 -0.98 -0.65 -7.90
CA ALA A 22 -1.61 0.63 -7.86
C ALA A 22 -3.12 0.47 -7.79
N ARG A 23 -3.75 1.51 -7.25
CA ARG A 23 -5.20 1.66 -7.26
C ARG A 23 -5.56 2.50 -8.48
N TRP A 24 -6.52 2.05 -9.26
CA TRP A 24 -7.05 2.86 -10.36
C TRP A 24 -7.72 4.10 -9.77
N SER A 25 -7.07 5.25 -9.86
CA SER A 25 -7.74 6.54 -9.89
C SER A 25 -8.28 6.70 -11.32
N PHE A 26 -9.60 6.80 -11.47
CA PHE A 26 -10.18 7.16 -12.75
C PHE A 26 -9.77 8.61 -13.08
N PRO A 27 -9.06 8.87 -14.19
CA PRO A 27 -8.87 10.24 -14.65
C PRO A 27 -10.21 10.75 -15.19
N TRP A 28 -10.60 11.96 -14.81
CA TRP A 28 -11.68 12.68 -15.51
C TRP A 28 -11.15 13.38 -16.79
N THR A 29 -9.84 13.33 -17.06
CA THR A 29 -9.19 13.99 -18.20
C THR A 29 -8.36 13.02 -19.03
N ARG A 30 -8.43 13.20 -20.35
CA ARG A 30 -8.21 12.17 -21.38
C ARG A 30 -6.76 11.95 -21.82
N ASP A 31 -5.78 12.75 -21.36
CA ASP A 31 -4.50 12.90 -22.08
C ASP A 31 -3.19 12.72 -21.28
N THR A 32 -3.19 12.09 -20.11
CA THR A 32 -1.93 11.65 -19.48
C THR A 32 -2.00 10.20 -19.01
N LEU A 33 -1.04 9.40 -19.48
CA LEU A 33 -0.85 8.00 -19.11
C LEU A 33 -0.61 7.88 -17.60
N THR A 34 -1.68 7.66 -16.85
CA THR A 34 -1.77 6.91 -15.59
C THR A 34 -0.53 6.94 -14.70
N GLU A 35 -0.38 8.01 -13.91
CA GLU A 35 0.37 7.95 -12.65
C GLU A 35 -0.45 7.13 -11.65
N LEU A 36 -0.30 5.81 -11.79
CA LEU A 36 -0.81 4.80 -10.89
C LEU A 36 -0.04 4.93 -9.57
N THR A 37 -0.64 5.55 -8.56
CA THR A 37 0.03 5.74 -7.27
C THR A 37 0.06 4.40 -6.52
N PRO A 38 1.27 3.86 -6.25
CA PRO A 38 1.38 2.61 -5.53
C PRO A 38 0.94 2.80 -4.08
N ASP A 39 0.39 1.72 -3.51
CA ASP A 39 0.14 1.67 -2.07
C ASP A 39 1.41 2.06 -1.31
N ILE A 40 1.27 2.81 -0.22
CA ILE A 40 2.41 3.34 0.54
C ILE A 40 3.36 2.22 0.99
N LEU A 41 2.85 1.03 1.28
CA LEU A 41 3.67 -0.13 1.66
C LEU A 41 4.51 -0.61 0.47
N ASN A 42 3.91 -0.71 -0.72
CA ASN A 42 4.61 -1.07 -1.96
C ASN A 42 5.57 0.03 -2.43
N ARG A 43 5.29 1.32 -2.15
CA ARG A 43 6.18 2.45 -2.44
C ARG A 43 7.45 2.38 -1.60
N LEU A 44 7.33 1.99 -0.33
CA LEU A 44 8.46 1.81 0.57
C LEU A 44 9.24 0.52 0.28
N LYS A 45 8.51 -0.58 0.07
CA LYS A 45 9.08 -1.88 -0.23
C LYS A 45 8.17 -2.66 -1.17
N PRO A 46 8.44 -2.68 -2.47
CA PRO A 46 7.59 -3.37 -3.42
C PRO A 46 7.55 -4.88 -3.12
N ALA A 47 6.38 -5.39 -2.77
CA ALA A 47 6.13 -6.81 -2.49
C ALA A 47 6.46 -7.75 -3.67
N TYR A 48 6.61 -7.19 -4.87
CA TYR A 48 6.83 -7.88 -6.14
C TYR A 48 8.21 -7.64 -6.74
N ALA A 49 9.10 -6.91 -6.07
CA ALA A 49 10.47 -6.78 -6.55
C ALA A 49 11.09 -8.17 -6.67
N LYS A 50 11.61 -8.47 -7.86
CA LYS A 50 12.27 -9.74 -8.14
C LYS A 50 13.40 -9.93 -7.13
N ALA A 51 13.50 -11.14 -6.57
CA ALA A 51 14.67 -11.66 -5.89
C ALA A 51 15.87 -11.78 -6.86
N GLY A 52 16.27 -10.66 -7.47
CA GLY A 52 17.46 -10.53 -8.32
C GLY A 52 18.73 -10.26 -7.51
N VAL A 53 18.58 -9.98 -6.21
CA VAL A 53 19.62 -10.21 -5.21
C VAL A 53 19.17 -11.44 -4.46
N ALA A 54 19.95 -12.52 -4.57
CA ALA A 54 19.79 -13.84 -3.94
C ALA A 54 18.56 -14.00 -3.05
N ALA A 55 17.65 -14.91 -3.44
CA ALA A 55 16.62 -15.45 -2.57
C ALA A 55 17.20 -15.76 -1.17
N GLY A 56 16.95 -14.88 -0.19
CA GLY A 56 17.42 -15.07 1.18
C GLY A 56 17.96 -13.83 1.90
N VAL A 57 18.48 -12.81 1.21
CA VAL A 57 19.06 -11.64 1.91
C VAL A 57 18.05 -10.50 1.95
N TYR A 58 17.13 -10.58 2.90
CA TYR A 58 16.41 -9.39 3.35
C TYR A 58 17.44 -8.47 3.98
N GLU A 59 17.84 -7.40 3.29
CA GLU A 59 18.62 -6.33 3.92
C GLU A 59 17.72 -5.62 4.92
N ASP A 60 18.06 -5.74 6.20
CA ASP A 60 17.38 -5.02 7.25
C ASP A 60 17.65 -3.52 7.06
N PRO A 61 16.61 -2.68 6.89
CA PRO A 61 16.82 -1.24 6.86
C PRO A 61 17.43 -0.82 8.20
N SER A 62 18.30 0.19 8.17
CA SER A 62 18.82 0.74 9.42
C SER A 62 17.67 1.19 10.31
N GLU A 63 17.77 0.93 11.62
CA GLU A 63 16.71 1.21 12.61
C GLU A 63 16.14 2.63 12.47
N ARG A 64 17.03 3.59 12.16
CA ARG A 64 16.67 4.99 11.91
C ARG A 64 15.76 5.17 10.69
N LYS A 65 16.10 4.56 9.55
CA LYS A 65 15.28 4.63 8.32
C LYS A 65 13.95 3.93 8.52
N GLN A 66 13.95 2.78 9.20
CA GLN A 66 12.73 2.04 9.49
C GLN A 66 11.77 2.87 10.37
N ALA A 67 12.29 3.52 11.41
CA ALA A 67 11.52 4.43 12.24
C ALA A 67 11.00 5.68 11.46
N GLU A 68 11.77 6.19 10.50
CA GLU A 68 11.33 7.27 9.60
C GLU A 68 10.16 6.80 8.70
N HIS A 69 10.28 5.59 8.13
CA HIS A 69 9.22 4.98 7.34
C HIS A 69 7.95 4.74 8.17
N ALA A 70 8.07 4.21 9.39
CA ALA A 70 6.95 4.00 10.29
C ALA A 70 6.21 5.32 10.60
N ARG A 71 6.96 6.41 10.84
CA ARG A 71 6.40 7.75 11.03
C ARG A 71 5.78 8.34 9.77
N HIS A 72 6.23 7.93 8.59
CA HIS A 72 5.64 8.36 7.34
C HIS A 72 4.31 7.63 7.09
N VAL A 73 4.32 6.31 7.23
CA VAL A 73 3.11 5.47 7.10
C VAL A 73 2.04 5.84 8.12
N SER A 74 2.42 6.20 9.35
CA SER A 74 1.44 6.64 10.35
C SER A 74 0.65 7.88 9.91
N LYS A 75 1.23 8.76 9.08
CA LYS A 75 0.50 9.92 8.50
C LYS A 75 -0.53 9.50 7.46
N TYR A 76 -0.31 8.39 6.77
CA TYR A 76 -1.28 7.80 5.83
C TYR A 76 -2.42 7.09 6.57
N ILE A 77 -2.12 6.35 7.64
CA ILE A 77 -3.12 5.60 8.40
C ILE A 77 -3.96 6.54 9.29
N PHE A 78 -3.32 7.52 9.93
CA PHE A 78 -3.96 8.42 10.91
C PHE A 78 -3.88 9.90 10.52
N PRO A 79 -4.28 10.30 9.30
CA PRO A 79 -4.09 11.66 8.79
C PRO A 79 -4.71 12.72 9.70
N GLY A 80 -5.90 12.45 10.24
CA GLY A 80 -6.60 13.38 11.13
C GLY A 80 -5.86 13.67 12.44
N GLN A 81 -5.14 12.69 13.01
CA GLN A 81 -4.34 12.91 14.23
C GLN A 81 -3.10 13.77 13.98
N TYR A 82 -2.60 13.74 12.74
CA TYR A 82 -1.57 14.67 12.31
C TYR A 82 -2.17 16.01 11.90
N GLY A 83 -3.49 16.19 11.82
CA GLY A 83 -4.10 17.40 11.26
C GLY A 83 -3.85 17.52 9.76
N LEU A 84 -3.86 16.39 9.04
CA LEU A 84 -3.97 16.33 7.59
C LEU A 84 -5.46 16.21 7.21
N SER A 85 -5.79 16.57 5.97
CA SER A 85 -7.16 16.49 5.43
C SER A 85 -7.71 15.05 5.53
N THR A 86 -8.97 14.86 5.84
CA THR A 86 -9.57 13.52 5.86
C THR A 86 -10.86 13.51 5.05
N PRO A 87 -11.20 12.40 4.37
CA PRO A 87 -12.47 12.30 3.64
C PRO A 87 -13.68 12.39 4.58
N PHE A 88 -13.47 12.14 5.88
CA PHE A 88 -14.50 12.22 6.92
C PHE A 88 -14.59 13.60 7.59
N GLN A 89 -13.71 14.54 7.25
CA GLN A 89 -13.86 15.93 7.69
C GLN A 89 -14.88 16.60 6.78
N MET A 90 -16.11 16.73 7.28
CA MET A 90 -17.11 17.59 6.66
C MET A 90 -16.67 19.05 6.83
N TYR A 91 -16.09 19.61 5.78
CA TYR A 91 -15.87 21.05 5.70
C TYR A 91 -17.23 21.72 5.53
N SER A 92 -17.67 22.52 6.51
CA SER A 92 -18.78 23.46 6.33
C SER A 92 -18.30 24.66 5.51
N VAL A 93 -17.83 24.43 4.28
CA VAL A 93 -17.30 25.49 3.44
C VAL A 93 -18.32 25.81 2.37
N LYS A 94 -18.71 27.09 2.37
CA LYS A 94 -19.73 27.67 1.51
C LYS A 94 -19.39 27.39 0.03
N LYS A 95 -20.44 27.05 -0.71
CA LYS A 95 -20.54 26.87 -2.17
C LYS A 95 -19.49 27.69 -2.93
N GLU A 96 -18.46 27.02 -3.45
CA GLU A 96 -17.77 27.39 -4.71
C GLU A 96 -16.81 26.24 -5.05
N SER A 97 -17.13 25.49 -6.12
CA SER A 97 -16.35 24.38 -6.71
C SER A 97 -15.77 23.34 -5.72
N PHE A 98 -16.55 22.30 -5.41
CA PHE A 98 -16.11 21.20 -4.55
C PHE A 98 -15.16 20.24 -5.30
N ILE A 99 -13.88 20.61 -5.43
CA ILE A 99 -12.86 19.67 -5.89
C ILE A 99 -12.45 18.83 -4.67
N TYR A 100 -12.84 17.57 -4.66
CA TYR A 100 -12.37 16.63 -3.64
C TYR A 100 -10.86 16.45 -3.78
N PRO A 101 -10.07 16.61 -2.70
CA PRO A 101 -8.66 16.29 -2.70
C PRO A 101 -8.43 14.83 -3.06
N ASP A 102 -7.33 14.53 -3.74
CA ASP A 102 -6.90 13.15 -3.87
C ASP A 102 -6.36 12.66 -2.53
N TYR A 103 -7.13 11.79 -1.86
CA TYR A 103 -6.74 11.19 -0.59
C TYR A 103 -5.85 9.95 -0.76
N LEU A 104 -5.62 9.50 -2.01
CA LEU A 104 -4.79 8.34 -2.32
C LEU A 104 -3.30 8.70 -2.27
N ASP A 105 -2.89 9.81 -2.88
CA ASP A 105 -1.52 10.33 -2.73
C ASP A 105 -1.47 11.51 -1.77
N ARG A 106 -0.85 11.27 -0.62
CA ARG A 106 -0.79 12.24 0.48
C ARG A 106 0.59 12.85 0.64
N ASP A 107 1.56 12.48 -0.20
CA ASP A 107 2.92 13.01 -0.04
C ASP A 107 2.95 14.52 -0.25
N GLY A 108 2.15 15.06 -1.18
CA GLY A 108 1.99 16.50 -1.36
C GLY A 108 1.43 17.20 -0.12
N ASP A 109 0.38 16.64 0.51
CA ASP A 109 -0.20 17.16 1.75
C ASP A 109 0.81 17.12 2.91
N ILE A 110 1.54 16.01 3.02
CA ILE A 110 2.54 15.79 4.08
C ILE A 110 3.71 16.78 3.92
N GLN A 111 4.17 17.01 2.69
CA GLN A 111 5.21 17.98 2.39
C GLN A 111 4.75 19.41 2.68
N ARG A 112 3.55 19.81 2.22
CA ARG A 112 3.00 21.15 2.49
C ARG A 112 2.80 21.44 3.97
N LYS A 113 2.45 20.42 4.75
CA LYS A 113 2.35 20.53 6.22
C LYS A 113 3.72 20.76 6.88
N GLY A 114 4.78 20.24 6.28
CA GLY A 114 6.13 20.34 6.81
C GLY A 114 6.41 19.44 8.02
N PRO A 115 7.51 19.70 8.75
CA PRO A 115 7.92 18.89 9.88
C PRO A 115 6.85 18.87 10.98
N CYS A 116 6.36 17.68 11.32
CA CYS A 116 5.32 17.51 12.34
C CYS A 116 5.77 16.50 13.40
N LYS A 117 5.57 16.85 14.67
CA LYS A 117 5.82 15.93 15.79
C LYS A 117 4.80 14.80 15.77
N THR A 118 5.23 13.60 16.18
CA THR A 118 4.31 12.47 16.35
C THR A 118 3.39 12.72 17.56
N PRO A 119 2.05 12.68 17.39
CA PRO A 119 1.11 12.82 18.49
C PRO A 119 1.35 11.78 19.59
N LYS A 120 1.20 12.16 20.86
CA LYS A 120 1.48 11.29 22.02
C LYS A 120 0.76 9.93 21.92
N ARG A 121 -0.50 9.95 21.48
CA ARG A 121 -1.36 8.76 21.32
C ARG A 121 -0.87 7.77 20.26
N LEU A 122 -0.10 8.24 19.27
CA LEU A 122 0.39 7.40 18.18
C LEU A 122 1.77 6.82 18.45
N LYS A 123 2.44 7.21 19.54
CA LYS A 123 3.78 6.71 19.87
C LYS A 123 3.81 5.19 20.01
N ASP A 124 2.84 4.62 20.72
CA ASP A 124 2.78 3.16 20.94
C ASP A 124 2.45 2.42 19.65
N VAL A 125 1.61 3.03 18.80
CA VAL A 125 1.21 2.49 17.50
C VAL A 125 2.35 2.45 16.50
N LEU A 126 3.34 3.35 16.61
CA LEU A 126 4.52 3.31 15.72
C LEU A 126 5.25 1.97 15.79
N SER A 127 5.33 1.36 16.98
CA SER A 127 5.95 0.03 17.14
C SER A 127 5.19 -1.08 16.39
N LEU A 128 3.87 -0.95 16.26
CA LEU A 128 3.03 -1.89 15.51
C LEU A 128 3.16 -1.66 14.00
N ILE A 129 3.19 -0.40 13.58
CA ILE A 129 3.40 -0.04 12.17
C ILE A 129 4.79 -0.51 11.71
N ASP A 130 5.78 -0.41 12.58
CA ASP A 130 7.13 -0.88 12.31
C ASP A 130 7.18 -2.39 12.07
N LYS A 131 6.53 -3.17 12.95
CA LYS A 131 6.33 -4.62 12.74
C LYS A 131 5.55 -4.91 11.47
N LEU A 132 4.52 -4.13 11.16
CA LEU A 132 3.74 -4.28 9.93
C LEU A 132 4.62 -4.08 8.69
N LEU A 133 5.50 -3.08 8.68
CA LEU A 133 6.44 -2.84 7.59
C LEU A 133 7.42 -4.00 7.42
N TRP A 134 7.95 -4.51 8.54
CA TRP A 134 8.84 -5.66 8.54
C TRP A 134 8.15 -6.92 7.99
N HIS A 135 6.94 -7.22 8.46
CA HIS A 135 6.15 -8.35 7.99
C HIS A 135 5.78 -8.20 6.52
N HIS A 136 5.37 -7.00 6.09
CA HIS A 136 5.08 -6.70 4.69
C HIS A 136 6.30 -7.00 3.80
N GLY A 137 7.48 -6.57 4.22
CA GLY A 137 8.72 -6.80 3.49
C GLY A 137 9.17 -8.27 3.43
N LYS A 138 8.72 -9.12 4.36
CA LYS A 138 9.00 -10.56 4.39
C LYS A 138 7.84 -11.41 3.87
N CYS A 139 6.71 -10.79 3.54
CA CYS A 139 5.51 -11.50 3.15
C CYS A 139 5.69 -12.15 1.78
N GLY A 140 5.71 -13.48 1.75
CA GLY A 140 5.73 -14.27 0.51
C GLY A 140 4.36 -14.29 -0.14
N TYR A 141 3.85 -13.16 -0.63
CA TYR A 141 2.50 -13.04 -1.20
C TYR A 141 2.22 -14.08 -2.29
N LYS A 142 3.22 -14.44 -3.09
CA LYS A 142 3.11 -15.52 -4.08
C LYS A 142 2.85 -16.88 -3.44
N ALA A 143 3.64 -17.26 -2.44
CA ALA A 143 3.48 -18.53 -1.73
C ALA A 143 2.13 -18.59 -1.00
N LEU A 144 1.71 -17.50 -0.34
CA LEU A 144 0.40 -17.39 0.30
C LEU A 144 -0.74 -17.53 -0.71
N ARG A 145 -0.64 -16.86 -1.87
CA ARG A 145 -1.62 -17.01 -2.94
C ARG A 145 -1.66 -18.44 -3.44
N ASP A 146 -0.52 -19.05 -3.73
CA ASP A 146 -0.46 -20.39 -4.29
C ASP A 146 -0.97 -21.46 -3.30
N LEU A 147 -0.83 -21.22 -1.98
CA LEU A 147 -1.43 -22.03 -0.92
C LEU A 147 -2.96 -21.89 -0.84
N ALA A 148 -3.47 -20.66 -0.89
CA ALA A 148 -4.90 -20.40 -0.70
C ALA A 148 -5.74 -20.57 -1.99
N CYS A 149 -5.15 -20.28 -3.15
CA CYS A 149 -5.80 -20.30 -4.46
C CYS A 149 -4.75 -20.63 -5.55
N PRO A 150 -4.41 -21.92 -5.73
CA PRO A 150 -3.46 -22.35 -6.74
C PRO A 150 -3.98 -22.00 -8.14
N SER A 151 -3.21 -21.20 -8.89
CA SER A 151 -3.60 -20.73 -10.23
C SER A 151 -3.64 -21.85 -11.28
N LYS A 152 -3.10 -23.02 -10.94
CA LYS A 152 -3.25 -24.24 -11.72
C LYS A 152 -4.28 -25.08 -11.00
N ALA A 153 -5.50 -25.12 -11.53
CA ALA A 153 -6.36 -26.25 -11.25
C ALA A 153 -5.62 -27.48 -11.79
N SER A 154 -5.03 -28.29 -10.90
CA SER A 154 -4.90 -29.70 -11.21
C SER A 154 -6.32 -30.23 -11.34
N SER A 155 -6.84 -30.25 -12.57
CA SER A 155 -7.88 -31.19 -12.92
C SER A 155 -7.41 -32.55 -12.39
N CYS A 156 -8.23 -33.15 -11.52
CA CYS A 156 -8.09 -34.44 -10.87
C CYS A 156 -7.65 -34.45 -9.39
N VAL A 157 -8.68 -34.82 -8.61
CA VAL A 157 -8.77 -35.64 -7.39
C VAL A 157 -8.65 -34.96 -6.01
N LEU A 158 -9.72 -35.21 -5.23
CA LEU A 158 -9.87 -35.16 -3.77
C LEU A 158 -10.32 -33.84 -3.14
N TRP A 159 -11.50 -33.38 -3.55
CA TRP A 159 -12.50 -32.87 -2.60
C TRP A 159 -13.25 -34.05 -1.97
N SER A 160 -12.56 -34.86 -1.18
CA SER A 160 -13.21 -35.85 -0.33
C SER A 160 -12.48 -35.95 1.00
N ILE A 161 -13.29 -36.10 2.05
CA ILE A 161 -12.95 -36.25 3.48
C ILE A 161 -12.96 -34.92 4.26
N PHE A 162 -14.14 -34.33 4.37
CA PHE A 162 -14.70 -33.82 5.63
C PHE A 162 -16.23 -33.86 5.50
N VAL A 163 -16.80 -35.06 5.67
CA VAL A 163 -18.16 -35.30 6.17
C VAL A 163 -18.04 -36.44 7.16
#